data_AF-A0A922A0P3-F1
#
_entry.id   AF-A0A922A0P3-F1
#
_cell.length_a   1.000
_cell.length_b   1.000
_cell.length_c   1.000
_cell.angle_alpha   90.00
_cell.angle_beta   90.00
_cell.angle_gamma   90.00
#
_symmetry.space_group_name_H-M   'P 1'
#
loop_
_entity.id
_entity.type
_entity.pdbx_description
1 polymer ?
#
loop_
_entity_poly.entity_id
_entity_poly.type
_entity_poly.pdbx_seq_one_letter_code
_entity_poly.pdbx_strand_id
1 'polypeptide(L)'
;MDDPNRMMAHSGGMMGPQGYGLPGGEGAPATGEGEARKQDIGEILQQIMNITDQSLDEAQARKHTLNCHRMKPALFSVLCEIKEKTVLSLRNTQEEEPPDPQLMRLDNMLIAEGVAGPEKGGGAGAAASASAAAGEWDNAIEHSDYRAKLAQIRQIYHQELDKYENACNEFTTHVMNLLREQSRTRPITPKEIERMVQIIHKKFSSIQMQLKQSTCEAVMILRSRFLDARRKRRNFSKQASEILNEYFYSHLSNPYPSEEAKEELARKCGITVSQVT
;
A
#
# COMPACT_ATOMS: atom_id res chain seq x y z
N MET A 1 83.73 -18.18 32.58
CA MET A 1 83.15 -18.78 31.37
C MET A 1 81.92 -18.02 30.93
N ASP A 2 82.01 -16.98 30.11
CA ASP A 2 83.02 -15.93 29.93
C ASP A 2 82.31 -14.91 29.03
N ASP A 3 82.17 -13.70 29.55
CA ASP A 3 81.99 -12.46 28.79
C ASP A 3 83.28 -12.22 27.98
N PRO A 4 83.25 -11.54 26.83
CA PRO A 4 83.82 -10.19 26.92
C PRO A 4 83.18 -9.20 25.94
N ASN A 5 82.73 -8.06 26.47
CA ASN A 5 83.46 -6.76 26.46
C ASN A 5 82.39 -5.63 26.50
N ARG A 6 82.01 -5.06 27.66
CA ARG A 6 82.68 -3.94 28.38
C ARG A 6 83.27 -2.91 27.40
N MET A 7 82.91 -1.61 27.46
CA MET A 7 83.10 -0.71 28.59
C MET A 7 82.31 0.61 28.44
N MET A 8 81.83 1.13 29.58
CA MET A 8 81.97 2.51 30.13
C MET A 8 81.66 3.73 29.22
N ALA A 9 81.13 4.87 29.68
CA ALA A 9 80.55 5.31 30.94
C ALA A 9 80.09 6.78 30.76
N HIS A 10 79.04 7.13 31.50
CA HIS A 10 78.80 8.38 32.25
C HIS A 10 79.00 9.79 31.66
N SER A 11 78.06 10.63 32.15
CA SER A 11 78.11 12.09 32.32
C SER A 11 77.79 12.88 31.06
N GLY A 12 76.86 13.83 31.03
CA GLY A 12 76.23 14.64 32.06
C GLY A 12 75.86 15.98 31.40
N GLY A 13 74.98 16.78 32.02
CA GLY A 13 74.90 18.21 31.69
C GLY A 13 73.53 18.72 31.22
N MET A 14 72.91 19.47 32.12
CA MET A 14 71.74 20.32 31.92
C MET A 14 72.12 21.68 31.28
N MET A 15 71.13 22.32 30.63
CA MET A 15 70.91 23.78 30.50
C MET A 15 71.92 24.70 29.78
N GLY A 16 71.40 25.56 28.90
CA GLY A 16 71.90 26.93 28.68
C GLY A 16 71.75 27.49 27.26
N PRO A 17 71.66 28.83 27.06
CA PRO A 17 70.74 29.44 26.08
C PRO A 17 71.38 30.23 24.91
N GLN A 18 70.52 30.63 23.97
CA GLN A 18 70.60 31.78 23.04
C GLN A 18 71.74 31.85 22.01
N GLY A 19 71.32 31.87 20.73
CA GLY A 19 72.10 32.39 19.60
C GLY A 19 71.18 33.03 18.57
N TYR A 20 71.20 34.36 18.50
CA TYR A 20 70.60 35.17 17.43
C TYR A 20 71.39 34.99 16.12
N GLY A 21 70.71 34.95 14.97
CA GLY A 21 71.35 35.15 13.66
C GLY A 21 70.57 34.62 12.46
N LEU A 22 69.68 35.43 11.88
CA LEU A 22 69.43 35.48 10.42
C LEU A 22 70.55 36.34 9.78
N PRO A 23 70.87 36.28 8.47
CA PRO A 23 69.95 35.95 7.36
C PRO A 23 70.54 35.09 6.22
N GLY A 24 69.69 34.66 5.28
CA GLY A 24 70.11 34.48 3.88
C GLY A 24 69.71 33.17 3.20
N GLY A 25 68.59 33.23 2.47
CA GLY A 25 68.46 32.71 1.11
C GLY A 25 68.60 31.21 0.85
N GLU A 26 67.46 30.52 0.72
CA GLU A 26 67.00 29.95 -0.57
C GLU A 26 65.67 29.23 -0.30
N GLY A 27 64.58 29.96 -0.51
CA GLY A 27 63.24 29.38 -0.52
C GLY A 27 63.03 28.63 -1.83
N ALA A 28 63.06 27.30 -1.78
CA ALA A 28 62.45 26.48 -2.81
C ALA A 28 60.92 26.72 -2.79
N PRO A 29 60.26 27.03 -3.91
CA PRO A 29 58.84 27.29 -3.90
C PRO A 29 58.09 25.96 -3.81
N ALA A 30 57.40 25.74 -2.69
CA ALA A 30 56.39 24.69 -2.52
C ALA A 30 55.09 25.03 -3.30
N THR A 31 55.19 25.51 -4.53
CA THR A 31 54.04 25.97 -5.35
C THR A 31 53.45 24.88 -6.23
N GLY A 32 54.17 23.79 -6.52
CA GLY A 32 53.72 22.75 -7.45
C GLY A 32 52.61 21.82 -6.92
N GLU A 33 52.61 21.50 -5.62
CA GLU A 33 51.64 20.53 -5.06
C GLU A 33 50.22 21.11 -4.93
N GLY A 34 50.11 22.43 -4.74
CA GLY A 34 48.84 23.13 -4.59
C GLY A 34 48.12 23.37 -5.92
N GLU A 35 48.86 23.58 -7.01
CA GLU A 35 48.29 23.74 -8.36
C GLU A 35 47.89 22.42 -8.98
N ALA A 36 48.70 21.36 -8.81
CA ALA A 36 48.37 20.01 -9.26
C ALA A 36 47.08 19.49 -8.60
N ARG A 37 46.90 19.68 -7.28
CA ARG A 37 45.66 19.33 -6.57
C ARG A 37 44.44 20.12 -7.05
N LYS A 38 44.61 21.39 -7.45
CA LYS A 38 43.49 22.21 -7.97
C LYS A 38 43.09 21.78 -9.38
N GLN A 39 44.05 21.39 -10.23
CA GLN A 39 43.77 20.80 -11.54
C GLN A 39 43.03 19.47 -11.40
N ASP A 40 43.47 18.60 -10.48
CA ASP A 40 42.85 17.30 -10.21
C ASP A 40 41.39 17.43 -9.72
N ILE A 41 41.11 18.42 -8.86
CA ILE A 41 39.74 18.73 -8.43
C ILE A 41 38.90 19.27 -9.61
N GLY A 42 39.47 20.12 -10.45
CA GLY A 42 38.80 20.66 -11.64
C GLY A 42 38.41 19.55 -12.63
N GLU A 43 39.31 18.59 -12.86
CA GLU A 43 39.05 17.42 -13.70
C GLU A 43 37.97 16.50 -13.11
N ILE A 44 38.00 16.27 -11.79
CA ILE A 44 36.98 15.48 -11.10
C ILE A 44 35.60 16.15 -11.21
N LEU A 45 35.52 17.47 -11.03
CA LEU A 45 34.25 18.20 -11.16
C LEU A 45 33.73 18.19 -12.59
N GLN A 46 34.61 18.33 -13.59
CA GLN A 46 34.24 18.20 -14.99
C GLN A 46 33.73 16.79 -15.31
N GLN A 47 34.38 15.74 -14.77
CA GLN A 47 33.90 14.37 -14.91
C GLN A 47 32.53 14.16 -14.26
N ILE A 48 32.26 14.77 -13.10
CA ILE A 48 30.96 14.69 -12.42
C ILE A 48 29.88 15.44 -13.19
N MET A 49 30.17 16.63 -13.72
CA MET A 49 29.21 17.37 -14.56
C MET A 49 28.84 16.61 -15.83
N ASN A 50 29.82 15.94 -16.45
CA ASN A 50 29.61 15.18 -17.68
C ASN A 50 29.00 13.78 -17.43
N ILE A 51 28.63 13.41 -16.19
CA ILE A 51 27.96 12.12 -15.91
C ILE A 51 26.55 12.08 -16.49
N THR A 52 25.84 13.22 -16.55
CA THR A 52 24.48 13.27 -17.12
C THR A 52 24.45 13.06 -18.63
N ASP A 53 25.59 13.27 -19.32
CA ASP A 53 25.71 13.14 -20.77
C ASP A 53 26.26 11.77 -21.20
N GLN A 54 26.61 10.90 -20.25
CA GLN A 54 27.13 9.56 -20.52
C GLN A 54 26.03 8.60 -20.95
N SER A 55 26.35 7.73 -21.90
CA SER A 55 25.51 6.60 -22.26
C SER A 55 25.39 5.61 -21.09
N LEU A 56 24.30 4.83 -21.06
CA LEU A 56 24.11 3.79 -20.05
C LEU A 56 25.27 2.80 -20.02
N ASP A 57 25.80 2.45 -21.19
CA ASP A 57 26.91 1.50 -21.35
C ASP A 57 28.22 2.07 -20.79
N GLU A 58 28.52 3.34 -21.04
CA GLU A 58 29.69 4.02 -20.46
C GLU A 58 29.59 4.10 -18.93
N ALA A 59 28.41 4.43 -18.40
CA ALA A 59 28.17 4.46 -16.97
C ALA A 59 28.32 3.06 -16.34
N GLN A 60 27.87 2.01 -17.02
CA GLN A 60 28.05 0.63 -16.56
C GLN A 60 29.51 0.18 -16.59
N ALA A 61 30.27 0.53 -17.63
CA ALA A 61 31.70 0.24 -17.71
C ALA A 61 32.46 0.91 -16.54
N ARG A 62 32.19 2.18 -16.26
CA ARG A 62 32.79 2.90 -15.12
C ARG A 62 32.39 2.28 -13.78
N LYS A 63 31.11 1.91 -13.61
CA LYS A 63 30.63 1.18 -12.43
C LYS A 63 31.39 -0.14 -12.26
N HIS A 64 31.64 -0.88 -13.33
CA HIS A 64 32.41 -2.13 -13.28
C HIS A 64 33.86 -1.89 -12.85
N THR A 65 34.54 -0.90 -13.45
CA THR A 65 35.90 -0.51 -13.06
C THR A 65 36.00 -0.13 -11.59
N LEU A 66 35.06 0.67 -11.08
CA LEU A 66 34.98 1.04 -9.67
C LEU A 66 34.73 -0.19 -8.78
N ASN A 67 33.87 -1.11 -9.24
CA ASN A 67 33.56 -2.35 -8.52
C ASN A 67 34.78 -3.26 -8.34
N CYS A 68 35.70 -3.27 -9.29
CA CYS A 68 36.93 -4.06 -9.28
C CYS A 68 38.11 -3.35 -8.58
N HIS A 69 37.94 -2.09 -8.16
CA HIS A 69 39.04 -1.28 -7.62
C HIS A 69 39.44 -1.72 -6.20
N ARG A 70 40.75 -1.83 -5.94
CA ARG A 70 41.30 -2.34 -4.66
C ARG A 70 40.88 -1.50 -3.44
N MET A 71 40.77 -0.18 -3.59
CA MET A 71 40.37 0.70 -2.49
C MET A 71 38.87 0.75 -2.24
N LYS A 72 38.05 0.12 -3.10
CA LYS A 72 36.59 0.16 -2.98
C LYS A 72 36.11 -0.24 -1.58
N PRO A 73 36.56 -1.36 -0.96
CA PRO A 73 36.04 -1.76 0.35
C PRO A 73 36.28 -0.72 1.44
N ALA A 74 37.48 -0.12 1.46
CA ALA A 74 37.86 0.90 2.44
C ALA A 74 37.05 2.19 2.26
N LEU A 75 36.95 2.69 1.03
CA LEU A 75 36.15 3.89 0.72
C LEU A 75 34.66 3.66 1.03
N PHE A 76 34.13 2.49 0.68
CA PHE A 76 32.75 2.14 0.97
C PHE A 76 32.45 2.10 2.46
N SER A 77 33.37 1.57 3.29
CA SER A 77 33.23 1.58 4.76
C SER A 77 33.12 3.01 5.31
N VAL A 78 34.00 3.91 4.87
CA VAL A 78 33.97 5.32 5.28
C VAL A 78 32.65 5.98 4.87
N LEU A 79 32.16 5.72 3.66
CA LEU A 79 30.87 6.25 3.20
C LEU A 79 29.69 5.72 4.04
N CYS A 80 29.73 4.45 4.45
CA CYS A 80 28.74 3.88 5.38
C CYS A 80 28.77 4.60 6.73
N GLU A 81 29.95 4.80 7.32
CA GLU A 81 30.10 5.51 8.60
C GLU A 81 29.61 6.97 8.52
N ILE A 82 29.95 7.68 7.43
CA ILE A 82 29.48 9.05 7.20
C ILE A 82 27.95 9.07 7.11
N LYS A 83 27.36 8.14 6.36
CA LYS A 83 25.90 8.05 6.22
C LYS A 83 25.21 7.76 7.55
N GLU A 84 25.76 6.87 8.35
CA GLU A 84 25.23 6.55 9.68
C GLU A 84 25.25 7.78 10.60
N LYS A 85 26.36 8.52 10.60
CA LYS A 85 26.54 9.73 11.42
C LYS A 85 25.69 10.91 10.97
N THR A 86 25.26 10.95 9.70
CA THR A 86 24.60 12.15 9.14
C THR A 86 23.09 12.22 9.41
N VAL A 87 22.40 11.19 9.92
CA VAL A 87 20.98 11.18 10.39
C VAL A 87 19.92 11.79 9.43
N LEU A 88 20.30 12.24 8.23
CA LEU A 88 19.41 12.94 7.29
C LEU A 88 18.29 12.04 6.74
N SER A 89 18.43 10.72 6.85
CA SER A 89 17.47 9.79 6.26
C SER A 89 16.28 9.46 7.16
N LEU A 90 16.35 9.54 8.50
CA LEU A 90 15.37 8.87 9.38
C LEU A 90 14.24 9.75 9.95
N ARG A 91 14.19 11.04 9.64
CA ARG A 91 13.39 12.02 10.41
C ARG A 91 11.86 11.93 10.26
N ASN A 92 11.29 10.91 9.61
CA ASN A 92 9.89 10.91 9.17
C ASN A 92 9.09 9.61 9.38
N THR A 93 9.45 8.74 10.34
CA THR A 93 8.91 7.37 10.42
C THR A 93 8.23 6.99 11.74
N GLN A 94 7.44 7.87 12.37
CA GLN A 94 6.72 7.45 13.57
C GLN A 94 5.27 7.95 13.61
N GLU A 95 4.50 7.57 12.60
CA GLU A 95 3.08 7.31 12.81
C GLU A 95 2.78 5.99 12.08
N GLU A 96 2.68 4.91 12.85
CA GLU A 96 1.95 3.71 12.42
C GLU A 96 0.50 4.16 12.28
N GLU A 97 0.22 4.71 11.11
CA GLU A 97 -1.07 5.26 10.75
C GLU A 97 -2.10 4.13 10.88
N PRO A 98 -3.16 4.32 11.68
CA PRO A 98 -4.14 3.27 11.91
C PRO A 98 -4.75 2.80 10.57
N PRO A 99 -5.24 1.55 10.49
CA PRO A 99 -5.89 1.04 9.30
C PRO A 99 -6.98 2.01 8.84
N ASP A 100 -7.00 2.33 7.55
CA ASP A 100 -7.95 3.29 7.00
C ASP A 100 -9.40 2.87 7.33
N PRO A 101 -10.16 3.68 8.11
CA PRO A 101 -11.52 3.36 8.50
C PRO A 101 -12.45 3.13 7.30
N GLN A 102 -12.21 3.83 6.17
CA GLN A 102 -13.00 3.66 4.96
C GLN A 102 -12.73 2.29 4.33
N LEU A 103 -11.46 1.87 4.28
CA LEU A 103 -11.08 0.56 3.77
C LEU A 103 -11.70 -0.57 4.61
N MET A 104 -11.66 -0.45 5.95
CA MET A 104 -12.31 -1.42 6.85
C MET A 104 -13.82 -1.50 6.63
N ARG A 105 -14.49 -0.37 6.42
CA ARG A 105 -15.93 -0.35 6.12
C ARG A 105 -16.25 -1.09 4.83
N LEU A 106 -15.45 -0.90 3.79
CA LEU A 106 -15.61 -1.60 2.51
C LEU A 106 -15.38 -3.10 2.67
N ASP A 107 -14.36 -3.50 3.42
CA ASP A 107 -14.11 -4.92 3.71
C ASP A 107 -15.28 -5.60 4.40
N ASN A 108 -15.80 -4.98 5.46
CA ASN A 108 -16.96 -5.51 6.17
C ASN A 108 -18.19 -5.61 5.26
N MET A 109 -18.38 -4.65 4.34
CA MET A 109 -19.47 -4.68 3.36
C MET A 109 -19.30 -5.84 2.37
N LEU A 110 -18.11 -6.03 1.80
CA LEU A 110 -17.86 -7.12 0.86
C LEU A 110 -17.98 -8.49 1.54
N ILE A 111 -17.57 -8.61 2.80
CA ILE A 111 -17.73 -9.83 3.60
C ILE A 111 -19.22 -10.13 3.84
N ALA A 112 -20.00 -9.12 4.24
CA ALA A 112 -21.43 -9.27 4.50
C ALA A 112 -22.22 -9.72 3.25
N GLU A 113 -21.80 -9.27 2.06
CA GLU A 113 -22.40 -9.67 0.77
C GLU A 113 -21.81 -11.01 0.23
N GLY A 114 -20.89 -11.62 0.98
CA GLY A 114 -20.18 -12.85 0.62
C GLY A 114 -19.28 -12.69 -0.60
N VAL A 115 -18.87 -11.47 -0.93
CA VAL A 115 -17.95 -11.14 -2.03
C VAL A 115 -16.49 -11.29 -1.63
N ALA A 116 -16.16 -10.98 -0.38
CA ALA A 116 -14.84 -11.19 0.20
C ALA A 116 -14.90 -12.18 1.39
N GLY A 117 -13.81 -12.91 1.66
CA GLY A 117 -13.71 -13.84 2.78
C GLY A 117 -12.71 -14.98 2.53
N PRO A 118 -12.36 -15.76 3.56
CA PRO A 118 -11.41 -16.88 3.48
C PRO A 118 -11.89 -18.02 2.56
N GLU A 119 -13.15 -17.97 2.14
CA GLU A 119 -13.74 -18.81 1.10
C GLU A 119 -13.17 -18.43 -0.28
N LYS A 120 -11.88 -18.69 -0.55
CA LYS A 120 -11.28 -18.60 -1.89
C LYS A 120 -11.86 -19.67 -2.87
N GLY A 121 -13.06 -20.17 -2.58
CA GLY A 121 -13.79 -21.18 -3.33
C GLY A 121 -15.25 -21.25 -2.88
N GLY A 122 -16.13 -20.60 -3.64
CA GLY A 122 -17.54 -20.95 -3.70
C GLY A 122 -18.36 -20.66 -2.44
N GLY A 123 -18.86 -19.43 -2.32
CA GLY A 123 -19.89 -19.03 -1.36
C GLY A 123 -21.26 -19.70 -1.58
N ALA A 124 -21.29 -21.03 -1.50
CA ALA A 124 -22.48 -21.86 -1.49
C ALA A 124 -23.27 -21.69 -0.17
N GLY A 125 -22.57 -21.42 0.94
CA GLY A 125 -23.17 -21.25 2.28
C GLY A 125 -24.06 -20.01 2.42
N ALA A 126 -23.58 -18.83 2.00
CA ALA A 126 -24.35 -17.58 2.12
C ALA A 126 -25.54 -17.50 1.15
N ALA A 127 -25.41 -18.13 -0.03
CA ALA A 127 -26.50 -18.23 -0.99
C ALA A 127 -27.61 -19.18 -0.50
N ALA A 128 -27.27 -20.22 0.27
CA ALA A 128 -28.23 -21.15 0.84
C ALA A 128 -29.16 -20.50 1.88
N SER A 129 -28.62 -19.58 2.70
CA SER A 129 -29.41 -18.83 3.69
C SER A 129 -30.39 -17.82 3.05
N ALA A 130 -30.09 -17.27 1.88
CA ALA A 130 -31.01 -16.40 1.16
C ALA A 130 -32.13 -17.18 0.44
N SER A 131 -31.85 -18.42 -0.01
CA SER A 131 -32.84 -19.28 -0.68
C SER A 131 -33.86 -19.91 0.27
N ALA A 132 -33.57 -20.01 1.58
CA ALA A 132 -34.50 -20.62 2.55
C ALA A 132 -35.74 -19.75 2.86
N ALA A 133 -35.79 -18.50 2.39
CA ALA A 133 -36.85 -17.54 2.73
C ALA A 133 -37.84 -17.21 1.58
N ALA A 134 -37.77 -17.86 0.42
CA ALA A 134 -38.61 -17.50 -0.73
C ALA A 134 -39.36 -18.71 -1.32
N GLY A 135 -40.67 -18.78 -1.04
CA GLY A 135 -41.60 -19.61 -1.77
C GLY A 135 -41.96 -19.06 -3.15
N GLU A 136 -42.54 -19.95 -3.96
CA GLU A 136 -43.17 -19.77 -5.30
C GLU A 136 -42.25 -19.65 -6.53
N TRP A 137 -42.52 -20.52 -7.50
CA TRP A 137 -41.68 -20.84 -8.66
C TRP A 137 -41.43 -19.68 -9.65
N ASP A 138 -42.28 -18.65 -9.65
CA ASP A 138 -42.08 -17.45 -10.49
C ASP A 138 -40.93 -16.57 -9.98
N ASN A 139 -40.60 -16.68 -8.68
CA ASN A 139 -39.44 -16.05 -8.07
C ASN A 139 -38.13 -16.83 -8.36
N ALA A 140 -38.20 -18.11 -8.74
CA ALA A 140 -36.99 -18.95 -8.86
C ALA A 140 -36.05 -18.48 -9.98
N ILE A 141 -36.61 -18.02 -11.11
CA ILE A 141 -35.84 -17.54 -12.26
C ILE A 141 -35.18 -16.18 -11.96
N GLU A 142 -35.91 -15.22 -11.37
CA GLU A 142 -35.34 -13.91 -11.00
C GLU A 142 -34.30 -14.01 -9.87
N HIS A 143 -34.47 -14.93 -8.92
CA HIS A 143 -33.46 -15.24 -7.90
C HIS A 143 -32.23 -15.93 -8.50
N SER A 144 -32.42 -16.76 -9.53
CA SER A 144 -31.33 -17.37 -10.30
C SER A 144 -30.49 -16.29 -10.99
N ASP A 145 -31.12 -15.32 -11.65
CA ASP A 145 -30.44 -14.22 -12.34
C ASP A 145 -29.70 -13.28 -11.37
N TYR A 146 -30.30 -12.96 -10.23
CA TYR A 146 -29.63 -12.19 -9.17
C TYR A 146 -28.39 -12.94 -8.67
N ARG A 147 -28.52 -14.23 -8.36
CA ARG A 147 -27.42 -15.07 -7.86
C ARG A 147 -26.31 -15.22 -8.90
N ALA A 148 -26.65 -15.38 -10.18
CA ALA A 148 -25.69 -15.44 -11.27
C ALA A 148 -24.91 -14.13 -11.43
N LYS A 149 -25.61 -12.99 -11.38
CA LYS A 149 -24.97 -11.65 -11.44
C LYS A 149 -24.10 -11.37 -10.22
N LEU A 150 -24.54 -11.76 -9.03
CA LEU A 150 -23.71 -11.64 -7.83
C LEU A 150 -22.45 -12.51 -7.95
N ALA A 151 -22.58 -13.75 -8.43
CA ALA A 151 -21.44 -14.63 -8.70
C ALA A 151 -20.46 -14.01 -9.72
N GLN A 152 -20.98 -13.35 -10.76
CA GLN A 152 -20.15 -12.62 -11.73
C GLN A 152 -19.38 -11.46 -11.07
N ILE A 153 -20.02 -10.67 -10.20
CA ILE A 153 -19.35 -9.60 -9.44
C ILE A 153 -18.23 -10.18 -8.57
N ARG A 154 -18.47 -11.31 -7.89
CA ARG A 154 -17.45 -12.01 -7.09
C ARG A 154 -16.26 -12.45 -7.93
N GLN A 155 -16.53 -13.05 -9.08
CA GLN A 155 -15.48 -13.52 -9.99
C GLN A 155 -14.60 -12.36 -10.47
N ILE A 156 -15.20 -11.24 -10.89
CA ILE A 156 -14.47 -10.06 -11.33
C ILE A 156 -13.64 -9.48 -10.18
N TYR A 157 -14.22 -9.35 -8.99
CA TYR A 157 -13.50 -8.86 -7.81
C TYR A 157 -12.25 -9.69 -7.52
N HIS A 158 -12.37 -11.03 -7.44
CA HIS A 158 -11.23 -11.89 -7.17
C HIS A 158 -10.19 -11.87 -8.29
N GLN A 159 -10.61 -11.83 -9.56
CA GLN A 159 -9.70 -11.73 -10.69
C GLN A 159 -8.88 -10.44 -10.66
N GLU A 160 -9.52 -9.31 -10.39
CA GLU A 160 -8.84 -8.02 -10.27
C GLU A 160 -7.99 -7.93 -9.00
N LEU A 161 -8.42 -8.56 -7.89
CA LEU A 161 -7.65 -8.65 -6.67
C LEU A 161 -6.35 -9.45 -6.88
N ASP A 162 -6.41 -10.60 -7.55
CA ASP A 162 -5.21 -11.40 -7.86
C ASP A 162 -4.25 -10.62 -8.78
N LYS A 163 -4.76 -9.87 -9.77
CA LYS A 163 -3.92 -8.98 -10.61
C LYS A 163 -3.25 -7.89 -9.78
N TYR A 164 -4.00 -7.26 -8.88
CA TYR A 164 -3.49 -6.25 -7.96
C TYR A 164 -2.39 -6.83 -7.05
N GLU A 165 -2.61 -7.99 -6.43
CA GLU A 165 -1.63 -8.65 -5.57
C GLU A 165 -0.36 -9.01 -6.34
N ASN A 166 -0.51 -9.57 -7.54
CA ASN A 166 0.62 -9.90 -8.41
C ASN A 166 1.43 -8.65 -8.78
N ALA A 167 0.77 -7.57 -9.21
CA ALA A 167 1.44 -6.32 -9.55
C ALA A 167 2.15 -5.68 -8.35
N CYS A 168 1.52 -5.73 -7.16
CA CYS A 168 2.11 -5.22 -5.93
C CYS A 168 3.37 -6.01 -5.55
N ASN A 169 3.31 -7.35 -5.62
CA ASN A 169 4.42 -8.24 -5.32
C ASN A 169 5.57 -8.08 -6.32
N GLU A 170 5.26 -8.04 -7.61
CA GLU A 170 6.25 -7.86 -8.68
C GLU A 170 6.97 -6.52 -8.52
N PHE A 171 6.23 -5.42 -8.34
CA PHE A 171 6.81 -4.10 -8.19
C PHE A 171 7.66 -3.98 -6.92
N THR A 172 7.15 -4.48 -5.79
CA THR A 172 7.89 -4.49 -4.51
C THR A 172 9.18 -5.29 -4.63
N THR A 173 9.12 -6.48 -5.24
CA THR A 173 10.29 -7.33 -5.49
C THR A 173 11.30 -6.64 -6.40
N HIS A 174 10.84 -6.00 -7.47
CA HIS A 174 11.70 -5.24 -8.38
C HIS A 174 12.43 -4.11 -7.66
N VAL A 175 11.72 -3.31 -6.85
CA VAL A 175 12.34 -2.22 -6.08
C VAL A 175 13.30 -2.74 -5.02
N MET A 176 12.96 -3.82 -4.31
CA MET A 176 13.88 -4.44 -3.35
C MET A 176 15.17 -4.92 -4.02
N ASN A 177 15.06 -5.60 -5.16
CA ASN A 177 16.22 -6.08 -5.92
C ASN A 177 17.07 -4.91 -6.43
N LEU A 178 16.44 -3.87 -6.96
CA LEU A 178 17.11 -2.65 -7.40
C LEU A 178 17.88 -1.99 -6.26
N LEU A 179 17.25 -1.80 -5.09
CA LEU A 179 17.89 -1.18 -3.94
C LEU A 179 19.03 -2.04 -3.36
N ARG A 180 18.89 -3.36 -3.36
CA ARG A 180 19.96 -4.30 -2.98
C ARG A 180 21.14 -4.28 -3.96
N GLU A 181 20.88 -4.14 -5.25
CA GLU A 181 21.96 -4.00 -6.24
C GLU A 181 22.67 -2.65 -6.08
N GLN A 182 21.91 -1.58 -5.89
CA GLN A 182 22.44 -0.23 -5.63
C GLN A 182 23.23 -0.16 -4.32
N SER A 183 22.83 -0.93 -3.29
CA SER A 183 23.53 -0.95 -2.01
C SER A 183 24.95 -1.51 -2.09
N ARG A 184 25.35 -2.13 -3.21
CA ARG A 184 26.72 -2.61 -3.46
C ARG A 184 27.68 -1.51 -3.93
N THR A 185 27.15 -0.39 -4.42
CA THR A 185 27.92 0.71 -5.02
C THR A 185 27.74 2.03 -4.29
N ARG A 186 26.69 2.16 -3.47
CA ARG A 186 26.52 3.29 -2.55
C ARG A 186 25.90 2.82 -1.23
N PRO A 187 26.17 3.46 -0.09
CA PRO A 187 25.56 3.08 1.17
C PRO A 187 24.03 3.24 1.12
N ILE A 188 23.29 2.15 1.32
CA ILE A 188 21.84 2.12 1.52
C ILE A 188 21.58 1.27 2.75
N THR A 189 20.91 1.85 3.74
CA THR A 189 20.59 1.16 4.99
C THR A 189 19.36 0.27 4.82
N PRO A 190 19.25 -0.86 5.53
CA PRO A 190 18.05 -1.70 5.50
C PRO A 190 16.75 -0.92 5.81
N LYS A 191 16.82 0.03 6.76
CA LYS A 191 15.71 0.92 7.12
C LYS A 191 15.21 1.79 5.95
N GLU A 192 16.09 2.18 5.04
CA GLU A 192 15.68 2.93 3.84
C GLU A 192 14.95 2.03 2.83
N ILE A 193 15.38 0.77 2.70
CA ILE A 193 14.71 -0.21 1.85
C ILE A 193 13.30 -0.48 2.39
N GLU A 194 13.19 -0.73 3.69
CA GLU A 194 11.90 -0.92 4.38
C GLU A 194 10.97 0.28 4.18
N ARG A 195 11.48 1.51 4.29
CA ARG A 195 10.68 2.71 4.04
C ARG A 195 10.17 2.77 2.60
N MET A 196 11.01 2.48 1.62
CA MET A 196 10.57 2.48 0.23
C MET A 196 9.44 1.48 0.02
N VAL A 197 9.54 0.28 0.60
CA VAL A 197 8.49 -0.74 0.58
C VAL A 197 7.20 -0.25 1.24
N GLN A 198 7.29 0.42 2.39
CA GLN A 198 6.12 1.02 3.05
C GLN A 198 5.44 2.09 2.17
N ILE A 199 6.22 2.96 1.51
CA ILE A 199 5.69 3.97 0.58
C ILE A 199 4.96 3.30 -0.58
N ILE A 200 5.50 2.19 -1.09
CA ILE A 200 4.86 1.38 -2.14
C ILE A 200 3.51 0.86 -1.65
N HIS A 201 3.47 0.18 -0.50
CA HIS A 201 2.22 -0.33 0.05
C HIS A 201 1.17 0.77 0.27
N LYS A 202 1.57 1.94 0.79
CA LYS A 202 0.66 3.09 0.92
C LYS A 202 0.07 3.53 -0.43
N LYS A 203 0.88 3.59 -1.49
CA LYS A 203 0.40 3.92 -2.85
C LYS A 203 -0.54 2.85 -3.41
N PHE A 204 -0.21 1.58 -3.23
CA PHE A 204 -1.05 0.47 -3.68
C PHE A 204 -2.37 0.36 -2.88
N SER A 205 -2.40 0.79 -1.61
CA SER A 205 -3.63 0.81 -0.80
C SER A 205 -4.74 1.64 -1.44
N SER A 206 -4.40 2.74 -2.14
CA SER A 206 -5.39 3.55 -2.86
C SER A 206 -6.07 2.77 -3.99
N ILE A 207 -5.29 1.98 -4.75
CA ILE A 207 -5.82 1.11 -5.81
C ILE A 207 -6.73 0.03 -5.21
N GLN A 208 -6.31 -0.57 -4.11
CA GLN A 208 -7.10 -1.58 -3.40
C GLN A 208 -8.44 -1.00 -2.91
N MET A 209 -8.42 0.22 -2.35
CA MET A 209 -9.62 0.93 -1.92
C MET A 209 -10.57 1.16 -3.09
N GLN A 210 -10.06 1.61 -4.24
CA GLN A 210 -10.87 1.82 -5.45
C GLN A 210 -11.53 0.53 -5.95
N LEU A 211 -10.79 -0.58 -5.95
CA LEU A 211 -11.33 -1.89 -6.33
C LEU A 211 -12.46 -2.32 -5.40
N LYS A 212 -12.28 -2.18 -4.08
CA LYS A 212 -13.31 -2.53 -3.11
C LYS A 212 -14.53 -1.61 -3.21
N GLN A 213 -14.31 -0.30 -3.40
CA GLN A 213 -15.36 0.69 -3.59
C GLN A 213 -16.23 0.37 -4.81
N SER A 214 -15.62 0.16 -5.98
CA SER A 214 -16.36 -0.15 -7.21
C SER A 214 -17.14 -1.47 -7.11
N THR A 215 -16.59 -2.45 -6.39
CA THR A 215 -17.26 -3.73 -6.14
C THR A 215 -18.48 -3.54 -5.22
N CYS A 216 -18.34 -2.79 -4.13
CA CYS A 216 -19.44 -2.43 -3.24
C CYS A 216 -20.56 -1.70 -3.99
N GLU A 217 -20.21 -0.73 -4.84
CA GLU A 217 -21.17 -0.01 -5.68
C GLU A 217 -21.91 -0.95 -6.64
N ALA A 218 -21.21 -1.87 -7.31
CA ALA A 218 -21.83 -2.86 -8.17
C ALA A 218 -22.84 -3.75 -7.42
N VAL A 219 -22.51 -4.17 -6.19
CA VAL A 219 -23.44 -4.93 -5.34
C VAL A 219 -24.64 -4.09 -4.93
N MET A 220 -24.44 -2.82 -4.55
CA MET A 220 -25.53 -1.91 -4.18
C MET A 220 -26.49 -1.68 -5.35
N ILE A 221 -25.96 -1.46 -6.56
CA ILE A 221 -26.77 -1.34 -7.78
C ILE A 221 -27.57 -2.63 -8.03
N LEU A 222 -26.94 -3.80 -7.90
CA LEU A 222 -27.59 -5.08 -8.07
C LEU A 222 -28.74 -5.27 -7.05
N ARG A 223 -28.51 -4.93 -5.78
CA ARG A 223 -29.55 -4.96 -4.73
C ARG A 223 -30.72 -4.03 -5.04
N SER A 224 -30.44 -2.78 -5.41
CA SER A 224 -31.48 -1.80 -5.75
C SER A 224 -32.35 -2.28 -6.91
N ARG A 225 -31.73 -2.85 -7.94
CA ARG A 225 -32.43 -3.34 -9.13
C ARG A 225 -33.34 -4.54 -8.86
N PHE A 226 -32.94 -5.47 -7.98
CA PHE A 226 -33.66 -6.74 -7.78
C PHE A 226 -34.46 -6.79 -6.47
N LEU A 227 -33.91 -6.31 -5.35
CA LEU A 227 -34.53 -6.42 -4.02
C LEU A 227 -35.46 -5.24 -3.72
N ASP A 228 -35.04 -4.00 -4.02
CA ASP A 228 -35.85 -2.82 -3.74
C ASP A 228 -37.01 -2.65 -4.75
N ALA A 229 -36.80 -3.01 -6.02
CA ALA A 229 -37.87 -3.13 -7.01
C ALA A 229 -38.94 -4.18 -6.58
N ARG A 230 -38.51 -5.28 -5.96
CA ARG A 230 -39.42 -6.29 -5.39
C ARG A 230 -40.17 -5.77 -4.17
N ARG A 231 -39.52 -5.03 -3.27
CA ARG A 231 -40.18 -4.42 -2.10
C ARG A 231 -41.28 -3.44 -2.52
N LYS A 232 -41.10 -2.72 -3.64
CA LYS A 232 -42.12 -1.82 -4.23
C LYS A 232 -43.32 -2.55 -4.87
N ARG A 233 -43.16 -3.78 -5.35
CA ARG A 233 -44.27 -4.60 -5.91
C ARG A 233 -45.16 -5.24 -4.85
N ARG A 234 -44.81 -5.13 -3.56
CA ARG A 234 -45.59 -5.69 -2.44
C ARG A 234 -46.66 -4.74 -1.88
N ASN A 235 -46.97 -3.66 -2.60
CA ASN A 235 -48.09 -2.77 -2.28
C ASN A 235 -49.39 -3.39 -2.80
N PHE A 236 -50.50 -3.19 -2.07
CA PHE A 236 -51.84 -3.68 -2.43
C PHE A 236 -52.14 -3.43 -3.91
N SER A 237 -52.84 -4.37 -4.56
CA SER A 237 -53.31 -4.14 -5.93
C SER A 237 -54.18 -2.88 -5.99
N LYS A 238 -54.26 -2.24 -7.16
CA LYS A 238 -55.10 -1.04 -7.33
C LYS A 238 -56.56 -1.34 -6.94
N GLN A 239 -57.06 -2.51 -7.32
CA GLN A 239 -58.39 -3.00 -6.96
C GLN A 239 -58.54 -3.24 -5.46
N ALA A 240 -57.55 -3.85 -4.80
CA ALA A 240 -57.57 -4.04 -3.35
C ALA A 240 -57.59 -2.68 -2.63
N SER A 241 -56.81 -1.71 -3.11
CA SER A 241 -56.77 -0.37 -2.56
C SER A 241 -58.11 0.36 -2.75
N GLU A 242 -58.77 0.22 -3.89
CA GLU A 242 -60.09 0.79 -4.17
C GLU A 242 -61.16 0.19 -3.25
N ILE A 243 -61.19 -1.14 -3.09
CA ILE A 243 -62.14 -1.84 -2.21
C ILE A 243 -61.95 -1.43 -0.74
N LEU A 244 -60.70 -1.37 -0.26
CA LEU A 244 -60.40 -0.96 1.11
C LEU A 244 -60.75 0.52 1.36
N ASN A 245 -60.48 1.40 0.40
CA ASN A 245 -60.85 2.81 0.49
C ASN A 245 -62.38 3.00 0.45
N GLU A 246 -63.09 2.28 -0.42
CA GLU A 246 -64.55 2.33 -0.51
C GLU A 246 -65.21 1.91 0.82
N TYR A 247 -64.69 0.86 1.45
CA TYR A 247 -65.14 0.45 2.78
C TYR A 247 -64.90 1.55 3.83
N PHE A 248 -63.69 2.12 3.85
CA PHE A 248 -63.34 3.19 4.79
C PHE A 248 -64.25 4.42 4.65
N TYR A 249 -64.50 4.89 3.42
CA TYR A 249 -65.33 6.07 3.19
C TYR A 249 -66.83 5.82 3.38
N SER A 250 -67.30 4.59 3.15
CA SER A 250 -68.69 4.21 3.45
C SER A 250 -68.96 4.00 4.95
N HIS A 251 -67.90 3.79 5.76
CA HIS A 251 -67.98 3.52 7.19
C HIS A 251 -67.24 4.58 8.04
N LEU A 252 -67.27 5.85 7.63
CA LEU A 252 -66.62 6.95 8.34
C LEU A 252 -67.06 7.12 9.80
N SER A 253 -68.31 6.73 10.13
CA SER A 253 -68.85 6.80 11.50
C SER A 253 -68.39 5.64 12.39
N ASN A 254 -67.98 4.51 11.80
CA ASN A 254 -67.41 3.37 12.51
C ASN A 254 -66.34 2.68 11.63
N PRO A 255 -65.12 3.24 11.57
CA PRO A 255 -64.11 2.87 10.58
C PRO A 255 -63.44 1.52 10.85
N TYR A 256 -63.71 0.90 12.01
CA TYR A 256 -63.12 -0.37 12.40
C TYR A 256 -64.05 -1.52 11.99
N PRO A 257 -63.67 -2.33 10.98
CA PRO A 257 -64.46 -3.47 10.56
C PRO A 257 -64.58 -4.52 11.67
N SER A 258 -65.73 -5.18 11.74
CA SER A 258 -65.89 -6.42 12.52
C SER A 258 -64.99 -7.53 11.97
N GLU A 259 -64.74 -8.58 12.76
CA GLU A 259 -63.92 -9.73 12.32
C GLU A 259 -64.46 -10.36 11.03
N GLU A 260 -65.78 -10.49 10.91
CA GLU A 260 -66.45 -10.97 9.69
C GLU A 260 -66.20 -10.03 8.48
N ALA A 261 -66.24 -8.71 8.71
CA ALA A 261 -65.96 -7.74 7.64
C ALA A 261 -64.47 -7.74 7.23
N LYS A 262 -63.55 -7.98 8.17
CA LYS A 262 -62.12 -8.15 7.86
C LYS A 262 -61.88 -9.40 7.01
N GLU A 263 -62.51 -10.52 7.37
CA GLU A 263 -62.43 -11.76 6.58
C GLU A 263 -62.95 -11.54 5.16
N GLU A 264 -64.06 -10.81 5.01
CA GLU A 264 -64.67 -10.49 3.73
C GLU A 264 -63.79 -9.57 2.87
N LEU A 265 -63.23 -8.51 3.46
CA LEU A 265 -62.33 -7.58 2.77
C LEU A 265 -61.02 -8.26 2.37
N ALA A 266 -60.46 -9.09 3.26
CA ALA A 266 -59.27 -9.87 3.00
C ALA A 266 -59.48 -10.83 1.81
N ARG A 267 -60.62 -11.53 1.81
CA ARG A 267 -61.03 -12.42 0.71
C ARG A 267 -61.21 -11.67 -0.61
N LYS A 268 -61.86 -10.50 -0.60
CA LYS A 268 -62.09 -9.66 -1.79
C LYS A 268 -60.81 -9.03 -2.34
N CYS A 269 -59.88 -8.68 -1.46
CA CYS A 269 -58.63 -8.01 -1.82
C CYS A 269 -57.49 -8.99 -2.12
N GLY A 270 -57.67 -10.30 -1.84
CA GLY A 270 -56.63 -11.31 -2.00
C GLY A 270 -55.46 -11.13 -1.02
N ILE A 271 -55.76 -10.67 0.19
CA ILE A 271 -54.77 -10.36 1.25
C ILE A 271 -55.11 -11.15 2.51
N THR A 272 -54.21 -11.20 3.48
CA THR A 272 -54.48 -11.88 4.75
C THR A 272 -55.34 -11.01 5.66
N VAL A 273 -56.16 -11.62 6.52
CA VAL A 273 -57.00 -10.92 7.51
C VAL A 273 -56.14 -10.00 8.39
N SER A 274 -54.91 -10.43 8.73
CA SER A 274 -53.95 -9.64 9.49
C SER A 274 -53.43 -8.37 8.78
N GLN A 275 -53.64 -8.26 7.46
CA GLN A 275 -53.31 -7.06 6.67
C GLN A 275 -54.46 -6.05 6.61
N VAL A 276 -55.65 -6.39 7.12
CA VAL A 276 -56.84 -5.52 7.22
C VAL A 276 -57.04 -5.11 8.68
N THR A 277 -56.51 -3.95 9.06
CA THR A 277 -56.53 -3.43 10.45
C THR A 277 -57.47 -2.26 10.62
#